data_AF-A0A183MI08-F1
#
_entry.id   AF-A0A183MI08-F1
#
_cell.length_a   1.000
_cell.length_b   1.000
_cell.length_c   1.000
_cell.angle_alpha   90.00
_cell.angle_beta   90.00
_cell.angle_gamma   90.00
#
_symmetry.space_group_name_H-M   'P 1'
#
loop_
_entity.id
_entity.type
_entity.pdbx_description
1 polymer ?
#
loop_
_entity_poly.entity_id
_entity_poly.type
_entity_poly.pdbx_seq_one_letter_code
_entity_poly.pdbx_strand_id
1 'polypeptide(L)'
;MISVAAASAVVGLNINKRKNKILRYNTVCNIRITLDGEDLEDVKTFTYLGSIIGEHGVSYADANAWIGKARVAYLQLKNIWNSQQLSTS
;
A
#
# COMPACT_ATOMS: atom_id res chain seq x y z
N MET A 1 14.91 22.78 -3.64
CA MET A 1 14.48 21.52 -3.02
C MET A 1 12.98 21.41 -3.20
N ILE A 2 12.49 20.44 -3.98
CA ILE A 2 11.05 20.24 -4.19
C ILE A 2 10.49 19.54 -2.93
N SER A 3 9.43 20.10 -2.32
CA SER A 3 8.76 19.44 -1.19
C SER A 3 8.00 18.21 -1.68
N VAL A 4 7.85 17.20 -0.81
CA VAL A 4 7.09 15.98 -1.14
C VAL A 4 5.66 16.34 -1.58
N ALA A 5 5.03 17.32 -0.93
CA ALA A 5 3.71 17.82 -1.32
C ALA A 5 3.67 18.38 -2.74
N ALA A 6 4.66 19.19 -3.13
CA ALA A 6 4.75 19.74 -4.49
C ALA A 6 4.99 18.63 -5.52
N ALA A 7 5.87 17.67 -5.24
CA ALA A 7 6.13 16.54 -6.12
C ALA A 7 4.89 15.65 -6.30
N SER A 8 4.15 15.39 -5.22
CA SER A 8 2.90 14.61 -5.28
C SER A 8 1.80 15.31 -6.06
N ALA A 9 1.64 16.63 -5.90
CA ALA A 9 0.65 17.39 -6.66
C ALA A 9 0.91 17.32 -8.18
N VAL A 10 2.17 17.32 -8.61
CA VAL A 10 2.55 17.17 -10.03
C VAL A 10 2.10 15.84 -10.63
N VAL A 11 2.06 14.77 -9.83
CA VAL A 11 1.57 13.45 -10.26
C VAL A 11 0.08 13.23 -9.91
N GLY A 12 -0.65 14.27 -9.52
CA GLY A 12 -2.08 14.21 -9.20
C GLY A 12 -2.41 13.55 -7.85
N LEU A 13 -1.41 13.33 -6.99
CA LEU A 13 -1.62 12.78 -5.65
C LEU A 13 -2.02 13.88 -4.66
N ASN A 14 -3.21 13.73 -4.07
CA ASN A 14 -3.69 14.60 -3.00
C ASN A 14 -3.22 14.09 -1.63
N ILE A 15 -2.25 14.78 -1.03
CA ILE A 15 -1.69 14.41 0.28
C ILE A 15 -2.61 14.89 1.41
N ASN A 16 -3.26 13.97 2.12
CA ASN A 16 -4.03 14.30 3.32
C ASN A 16 -3.13 14.26 4.57
N LYS A 17 -2.74 15.45 5.05
CA LYS A 17 -1.85 15.63 6.21
C LYS A 17 -2.27 14.85 7.46
N ARG A 18 -3.55 14.91 7.83
CA ARG A 18 -4.06 14.26 9.05
C ARG A 18 -4.11 12.73 8.97
N LYS A 19 -4.14 12.17 7.76
CA LYS A 19 -4.25 10.72 7.56
C LYS A 19 -2.89 10.06 7.31
N ASN A 20 -1.85 10.85 7.05
CA ASN A 20 -0.52 10.31 6.82
C ASN A 20 0.15 9.97 8.14
N LYS A 21 0.67 8.75 8.20
CA LYS A 21 1.46 8.21 9.30
C LYS A 21 2.70 7.57 8.70
N ILE A 22 3.78 7.56 9.46
CA ILE A 22 5.03 6.95 9.04
C ILE A 22 5.13 5.59 9.68
N LEU A 23 5.33 4.57 8.86
CA LEU A 23 5.72 3.24 9.31
C LEU A 23 7.20 3.05 9.01
N ARG A 24 8.00 2.82 10.03
CA ARG A 24 9.44 2.59 9.89
C ARG A 24 9.75 1.12 9.70
N TYR A 25 10.68 0.83 8.80
CA TYR A 25 11.14 -0.53 8.54
C TYR A 25 12.60 -0.68 8.98
N ASN A 26 12.87 -1.65 9.85
CA ASN A 26 14.22 -2.11 10.25
C ASN A 26 15.21 -1.05 10.77
N THR A 27 14.75 0.12 11.21
CA THR A 27 15.66 1.20 11.65
C THR A 27 15.13 1.96 12.86
N VAL A 28 15.99 2.10 13.89
CA VAL A 28 15.84 3.11 14.95
C VAL A 28 16.28 4.45 14.36
N CYS A 29 15.55 4.94 13.36
CA CYS A 29 15.91 6.22 12.78
C CYS A 29 15.50 7.32 13.78
N ASN A 30 16.33 8.35 13.98
CA ASN A 30 15.93 9.54 14.76
C ASN A 30 15.49 10.70 13.83
N ILE A 31 15.30 10.41 12.54
CA ILE A 31 14.92 11.41 11.55
C ILE A 31 13.43 11.72 11.69
N ARG A 32 13.13 12.93 12.16
CA ARG A 32 11.79 13.53 12.10
C ARG A 32 11.49 13.87 10.64
N ILE A 33 10.43 13.29 10.11
CA ILE A 33 9.93 13.63 8.78
C ILE A 33 8.80 14.62 9.00
N THR A 34 9.02 15.84 8.50
CA THR A 34 8.04 16.90 8.53
C THR A 34 7.32 17.00 7.20
N LEU A 35 6.00 17.20 7.24
CA LEU A 35 5.19 17.53 6.08
C LEU A 35 4.66 18.95 6.29
N ASP A 36 5.09 19.89 5.45
CA ASP A 36 4.80 21.33 5.58
C ASP A 36 5.12 21.91 6.98
N GLY A 37 6.17 21.40 7.63
CA GLY A 37 6.61 21.85 8.95
C GLY A 37 5.94 21.15 10.14
N GLU A 38 4.96 20.26 9.90
CA GLU A 38 4.35 19.42 10.93
C GLU A 38 5.02 18.04 10.99
N ASP A 39 5.39 17.58 12.19
CA ASP A 39 5.91 16.24 12.41
C ASP A 39 4.80 15.20 12.16
N LEU A 40 5.08 14.19 11.34
CA LEU A 40 4.15 13.08 11.11
C LEU A 40 4.24 12.04 12.23
N GLU A 41 3.10 11.45 12.60
CA GLU A 41 3.01 10.41 13.63
C GLU A 41 3.76 9.14 13.22
N ASP A 42 4.63 8.64 14.09
CA ASP A 42 5.34 7.36 13.92
C ASP A 42 4.46 6.22 14.46
N VAL A 43 4.14 5.24 13.62
CA VAL A 43 3.33 4.08 13.99
C VAL A 43 4.09 2.78 13.79
N LYS A 44 3.92 1.85 14.74
CA LYS A 44 4.55 0.52 14.69
C LYS A 44 3.87 -0.44 13.72
N THR A 45 2.59 -0.24 13.46
CA THR A 45 1.78 -1.04 12.55
C THR A 45 0.79 -0.16 11.79
N PHE A 46 0.50 -0.52 10.55
CA PHE A 46 -0.50 0.11 9.71
C PHE A 46 -1.30 -0.94 8.96
N THR A 47 -2.63 -0.79 8.95
CA THR A 47 -3.51 -1.70 8.20
C THR A 47 -3.69 -1.17 6.79
N TYR A 48 -3.10 -1.85 5.81
CA TYR A 48 -3.28 -1.55 4.39
C TYR A 48 -4.02 -2.70 3.71
N LEU A 49 -5.17 -2.40 3.12
CA LEU A 49 -6.00 -3.37 2.39
C LEU A 49 -6.29 -4.67 3.17
N GLY A 50 -6.40 -4.57 4.50
CA GLY A 50 -6.67 -5.70 5.39
C GLY A 50 -5.43 -6.48 5.84
N SER A 51 -4.23 -6.11 5.38
CA SER A 51 -2.96 -6.65 5.88
C SER A 51 -2.36 -5.70 6.92
N ILE A 52 -1.86 -6.25 8.01
CA ILE A 52 -1.13 -5.49 9.02
C ILE A 52 0.32 -5.42 8.58
N ILE A 53 0.75 -4.24 8.15
CA ILE A 53 2.15 -3.96 7.85
C ILE A 53 2.79 -3.48 9.16
N GLY A 54 3.76 -4.24 9.68
CA GLY A 54 4.51 -3.87 10.86
C GLY A 54 5.88 -3.29 10.53
N GLU A 55 6.66 -3.00 11.56
CA GLU A 55 8.07 -2.59 11.44
C GLU A 55 8.92 -3.59 10.65
N HIS A 56 8.54 -4.86 10.66
CA HIS A 56 9.23 -5.94 9.94
C HIS A 56 8.55 -6.26 8.60
N GLY A 57 7.68 -5.35 8.13
CA GLY A 57 6.94 -5.46 6.86
C GLY A 57 5.63 -6.24 6.99
N VAL A 58 5.15 -6.73 5.85
CA VAL A 58 4.00 -7.62 5.78
C VAL A 58 4.45 -9.00 6.27
N SER A 59 3.67 -9.60 7.17
CA SER A 59 3.91 -10.98 7.62
C SER A 59 3.96 -11.96 6.44
N TYR A 60 4.85 -12.95 6.50
CA TYR A 60 4.90 -14.04 5.52
C TYR A 60 3.54 -14.75 5.36
N ALA A 61 2.76 -14.84 6.45
CA ALA A 61 1.40 -15.41 6.41
C ALA A 61 0.44 -14.53 5.59
N ASP A 62 0.49 -13.21 5.79
CA ASP A 62 -0.33 -12.25 5.06
C ASP A 62 0.05 -12.19 3.57
N ALA A 63 1.35 -12.25 3.26
CA ALA A 63 1.84 -12.32 1.90
C ALA A 63 1.34 -13.58 1.18
N ASN A 64 1.41 -14.74 1.84
CA ASN A 64 0.88 -15.99 1.30
C ASN A 64 -0.65 -15.98 1.14
N ALA A 65 -1.38 -15.35 2.06
CA ALA A 65 -2.82 -15.18 1.92
C ALA A 65 -3.17 -14.34 0.69
N TRP A 66 -2.41 -13.27 0.41
CA TRP A 66 -2.61 -12.45 -0.78
C TRP A 66 -2.28 -13.20 -2.07
N ILE A 67 -1.15 -13.93 -2.09
CA ILE A 67 -0.78 -14.79 -3.22
C ILE A 67 -1.87 -15.84 -3.47
N GLY A 68 -2.43 -16.44 -2.41
CA GLY A 68 -3.54 -17.38 -2.50
C GLY A 68 -4.78 -16.76 -3.17
N LYS A 69 -5.20 -15.57 -2.72
CA LYS A 69 -6.33 -14.83 -3.31
C LYS A 69 -6.10 -14.49 -4.78
N ALA A 70 -4.91 -13.99 -5.13
CA ALA A 70 -4.55 -13.66 -6.50
C ALA A 70 -4.56 -14.90 -7.41
N ARG A 71 -4.06 -16.03 -6.91
CA ARG A 71 -4.10 -17.32 -7.63
C ARG A 71 -5.55 -17.77 -7.88
N VAL A 72 -6.42 -17.67 -6.88
CA VAL A 72 -7.85 -18.02 -7.02
C VAL A 72 -8.52 -17.12 -8.06
N ALA A 73 -8.34 -15.80 -7.97
CA ALA A 73 -8.91 -14.86 -8.92
C ALA A 73 -8.38 -15.10 -10.35
N TYR A 74 -7.08 -15.37 -10.50
CA TYR A 74 -6.49 -15.72 -11.79
C TYR A 74 -7.06 -17.02 -12.36
N LEU A 75 -7.26 -18.06 -11.54
CA LEU A 75 -7.88 -19.31 -11.97
C LEU A 75 -9.34 -19.09 -12.41
N GLN A 76 -10.09 -18.29 -11.66
CA GLN A 76 -11.46 -17.90 -12.04
C GLN A 76 -11.47 -17.17 -13.39
N LEU A 77 -10.58 -16.18 -13.57
CA LEU A 77 -10.45 -15.44 -14.82
C LEU A 77 -10.06 -16.35 -15.98
N LYS A 78 -9.12 -17.27 -15.77
CA LYS A 78 -8.72 -18.27 -16.78
C LYS A 78 -9.89 -19.16 -17.18
N ASN A 79 -10.71 -19.60 -16.23
CA ASN A 79 -11.90 -20.41 -16.52
C ASN A 79 -12.94 -19.63 -17.35
N ILE A 80 -13.15 -18.34 -17.03
CA ILE A 80 -14.02 -17.45 -17.82
C ILE A 80 -13.47 -17.26 -19.23
N TRP A 81 -12.16 -17.01 -19.37
CA TRP A 81 -11.51 -16.85 -20.65
C TRP A 81 -11.62 -18.11 -21.52
N ASN A 82 -11.45 -19.28 -20.90
CA ASN A 82 -11.51 -20.56 -21.58
C ASN A 82 -12.93 -21.02 -21.92
N SER A 83 -13.98 -20.45 -21.30
CA SER A 83 -15.35 -20.92 -21.53
C SER A 83 -15.96 -20.44 -22.85
N GLN A 84 -15.26 -19.61 -23.64
CA GLN A 84 -15.69 -19.12 -24.96
C GLN A 84 -17.15 -18.61 -25.05
N GLN A 85 -17.75 -18.19 -23.93
CA GLN A 85 -19.08 -17.57 -23.89
C GLN A 85 -19.01 -16.05 -23.67
N LEU A 86 -17.95 -15.39 -24.16
CA LEU A 86 -18.01 -13.95 -24.40
C LEU A 86 -18.71 -13.77 -25.75
N SER A 87 -20.04 -13.86 -25.72
CA SER A 87 -20.89 -13.55 -26.86
C SER A 87 -20.66 -12.09 -27.23
N THR A 88 -19.87 -11.84 -28.28
CA THR A 88 -19.82 -10.54 -28.94
C THR A 88 -21.09 -10.40 -29.74
N SER A 89 -22.06 -9.67 -29.18
CA SER A 89 -23.09 -9.00 -29.98
C SER A 89 -22.49 -7.80 -30.71
#